data_AF-A0A2D8LKU7-F1
#
_entry.id   AF-A0A2D8LKU7-F1
#
_cell.length_a   1.000
_cell.length_b   1.000
_cell.length_c   1.000
_cell.angle_alpha   90.00
_cell.angle_beta   90.00
_cell.angle_gamma   90.00
#
_symmetry.space_group_name_H-M   'P 1'
#
loop_
_entity.id
_entity.type
_entity.pdbx_description
1 polymer ?
#
loop_
_entity_poly.entity_id
_entity_poly.type
_entity_poly.pdbx_seq_one_letter_code
_entity_poly.pdbx_strand_id
1 'polypeptide(L)'
;MFSVWARKKIAQLYSKMDYFKIQITIPDKLEKALVKVPRKDYKKGVLEIYASLVHLHRTKSKFQFFKDSIGFFDVPSAYLKRVRSHYHKYVDFLLEHQILQFYSENSEVIQKSFDLFEDEIIRRKKYYSTENGKCARYCFLIDPEVGRDKNIIIKNPNADKKWYQITKRSLEHIGLEYSFIKRDSYSRRLHTRITSKTGVRSLSTDEEAIINSYKVYFKNYFNKEFCLIDARACQPTLLHFYLRSRKVDDAQFSYIFENKFYFYDKIVQSGAAEDRQQAKHKFTIWLNGKSAQMPKELNDLFPVATTYLKKIKKKYGYKEIGAKVTRLESKIFIDNILNSINLDFCLSIHDAIIVRHSDLDKAMNHCRHLYGDILEFEVERL
;
A
#
# COMPACT_ATOMS: atom_id res chain seq x y z
N MET A 1 -11.85 2.28 -33.62
CA MET A 1 -12.54 3.41 -32.96
C MET A 1 -13.61 2.86 -32.01
N PHE A 2 -13.30 2.63 -30.73
CA PHE A 2 -14.34 2.26 -29.74
C PHE A 2 -15.19 3.50 -29.44
N SER A 3 -16.46 3.45 -29.83
CA SER A 3 -17.38 4.59 -29.76
C SER A 3 -17.53 5.10 -28.33
N VAL A 4 -17.68 6.41 -28.19
CA VAL A 4 -17.95 7.13 -26.92
C VAL A 4 -19.14 6.49 -26.16
N TRP A 5 -20.05 5.83 -26.87
CA TRP A 5 -21.21 5.13 -26.34
C TRP A 5 -20.83 3.86 -25.55
N ALA A 6 -19.86 3.06 -26.03
CA ALA A 6 -19.35 1.91 -25.31
C ALA A 6 -18.63 2.33 -24.01
N ARG A 7 -17.92 3.46 -24.02
CA ARG A 7 -17.22 4.00 -22.83
C ARG A 7 -18.20 4.47 -21.74
N LYS A 8 -19.33 5.09 -22.12
CA LYS A 8 -20.39 5.52 -21.18
C LYS A 8 -21.12 4.34 -20.51
N LYS A 9 -21.40 3.26 -21.26
CA LYS A 9 -22.13 2.09 -20.75
C LYS A 9 -21.29 1.28 -19.75
N ILE A 10 -19.97 1.22 -19.98
CA ILE A 10 -19.00 0.61 -19.06
C ILE A 10 -18.85 1.47 -17.78
N ALA A 11 -18.75 2.80 -17.89
CA ALA A 11 -18.68 3.69 -16.72
C ALA A 11 -19.96 3.66 -15.84
N GLN A 12 -21.15 3.54 -16.44
CA GLN A 12 -22.41 3.40 -15.68
C GLN A 12 -22.48 2.11 -14.85
N LEU A 13 -21.91 1.00 -15.35
CA LEU A 13 -21.81 -0.27 -14.61
C LEU A 13 -20.89 -0.18 -13.37
N TYR A 14 -19.92 0.74 -13.37
CA TYR A 14 -18.93 0.89 -12.30
C TYR A 14 -19.25 1.95 -11.23
N SER A 15 -20.30 2.75 -11.42
CA SER A 15 -20.79 3.76 -10.46
C SER A 15 -21.11 3.24 -9.05
N LYS A 16 -21.14 1.92 -8.84
CA LYS A 16 -21.35 1.26 -7.52
C LYS A 16 -20.06 0.92 -6.76
N MET A 17 -18.87 1.37 -7.21
CA MET A 17 -17.56 0.94 -6.72
C MET A 17 -16.91 1.80 -5.62
N ASP A 18 -17.58 2.82 -5.07
CA ASP A 18 -17.14 3.45 -3.81
C ASP A 18 -17.37 2.54 -2.59
N TYR A 19 -17.92 1.36 -2.84
CA TYR A 19 -18.02 0.26 -1.93
C TYR A 19 -17.35 -0.98 -2.54
N PHE A 20 -16.69 -1.78 -1.70
CA PHE A 20 -16.25 -3.12 -2.08
C PHE A 20 -17.22 -4.15 -1.51
N LYS A 21 -17.60 -5.09 -2.36
CA LYS A 21 -18.48 -6.21 -2.02
C LYS A 21 -17.62 -7.34 -1.49
N ILE A 22 -17.79 -7.69 -0.22
CA ILE A 22 -17.21 -8.90 0.36
C ILE A 22 -18.31 -9.94 0.43
N GLN A 23 -18.10 -11.08 -0.23
CA GLN A 23 -18.89 -12.27 0.01
C GLN A 23 -18.34 -12.97 1.24
N ILE A 24 -19.17 -13.11 2.27
CA ILE A 24 -18.84 -13.81 3.49
C ILE A 24 -19.95 -14.78 3.84
N THR A 25 -19.59 -15.87 4.49
CA THR A 25 -20.54 -16.76 5.13
C THR A 25 -20.90 -16.19 6.50
N ILE A 26 -22.19 -16.19 6.84
CA ILE A 26 -22.68 -15.80 8.16
C ILE A 26 -23.08 -17.07 8.89
N PRO A 27 -22.36 -17.44 9.96
CA PRO A 27 -22.71 -18.61 10.75
C PRO A 27 -24.00 -18.41 11.54
N ASP A 28 -24.73 -19.49 11.75
CA ASP A 28 -26.01 -19.50 12.46
C ASP A 28 -25.93 -18.86 13.86
N LYS A 29 -24.80 -19.02 14.56
CA LYS A 29 -24.58 -18.40 15.88
C LYS A 29 -24.61 -16.87 15.79
N LEU A 30 -23.95 -16.30 14.78
CA LEU A 30 -23.96 -14.85 14.54
C LEU A 30 -25.36 -14.39 14.10
N GLU A 31 -26.04 -15.15 13.24
CA GLU A 31 -27.39 -14.82 12.81
C GLU A 31 -28.36 -14.78 14.00
N LYS A 32 -28.36 -15.81 14.85
CA LYS A 32 -29.15 -15.87 16.09
C LYS A 32 -28.82 -14.72 17.05
N ALA A 33 -27.55 -14.36 17.21
CA ALA A 33 -27.15 -13.21 18.02
C ALA A 33 -27.70 -11.89 17.47
N LEU A 34 -27.66 -11.72 16.14
CA LEU A 34 -28.14 -10.51 15.47
C LEU A 34 -29.66 -10.35 15.49
N VAL A 35 -30.44 -11.44 15.63
CA VAL A 35 -31.90 -11.36 15.79
C VAL A 35 -32.26 -10.56 17.04
N LYS A 36 -31.52 -10.76 18.14
CA LYS A 36 -31.76 -10.11 19.45
C LYS A 36 -31.44 -8.61 19.47
N VAL A 37 -30.69 -8.11 18.50
CA VAL A 37 -30.40 -6.68 18.39
C VAL A 37 -31.61 -5.96 17.78
N PRO A 38 -32.18 -4.90 18.37
CA PRO A 38 -33.31 -4.20 17.77
C PRO A 38 -32.87 -3.23 16.65
N ARG A 39 -31.73 -2.57 16.85
CA ARG A 39 -31.23 -1.49 15.99
C ARG A 39 -30.60 -1.98 14.68
N LYS A 40 -31.22 -1.66 13.54
CA LYS A 40 -30.75 -2.06 12.19
C LYS A 40 -29.35 -1.54 11.85
N ASP A 41 -29.05 -0.29 12.23
CA ASP A 41 -27.74 0.34 12.04
C ASP A 41 -26.65 -0.37 12.83
N TYR A 42 -26.97 -0.80 14.05
CA TYR A 42 -26.05 -1.58 14.89
C TYR A 42 -25.78 -2.96 14.28
N LYS A 43 -26.81 -3.68 13.82
CA LYS A 43 -26.64 -4.96 13.09
C LYS A 43 -25.72 -4.81 11.89
N LYS A 44 -25.92 -3.75 11.10
CA LYS A 44 -25.07 -3.44 9.94
C LYS A 44 -23.60 -3.21 10.37
N GLY A 45 -23.38 -2.47 11.44
CA GLY A 45 -22.04 -2.25 12.00
C GLY A 45 -21.35 -3.54 12.46
N VAL A 46 -22.07 -4.42 13.16
CA VAL A 46 -21.56 -5.75 13.55
C VAL A 46 -21.19 -6.58 12.32
N LEU A 47 -22.07 -6.64 11.31
CA LEU A 47 -21.82 -7.39 10.09
C LEU A 47 -20.63 -6.88 9.29
N GLU A 48 -20.45 -5.56 9.19
CA GLU A 48 -19.29 -4.98 8.49
C GLU A 48 -17.97 -5.26 9.22
N ILE A 49 -17.97 -5.19 10.56
CA ILE A 49 -16.79 -5.54 11.37
C ILE A 49 -16.49 -7.03 11.27
N TYR A 50 -17.50 -7.89 11.41
CA TYR A 50 -17.36 -9.33 11.24
C TYR A 50 -16.80 -9.67 9.84
N ALA A 51 -17.40 -9.14 8.78
CA ALA A 51 -16.94 -9.35 7.41
C ALA A 51 -15.50 -8.90 7.19
N SER A 52 -15.12 -7.76 7.79
CA SER A 52 -13.75 -7.24 7.71
C SER A 52 -12.74 -8.12 8.43
N LEU A 53 -13.14 -8.75 9.55
CA LEU A 53 -12.32 -9.70 10.31
C LEU A 53 -12.18 -11.03 9.57
N VAL A 54 -13.26 -11.57 9.00
CA VAL A 54 -13.21 -12.79 8.17
C VAL A 54 -12.29 -12.57 6.97
N HIS A 55 -12.44 -11.43 6.27
CA HIS A 55 -11.54 -11.06 5.18
C HIS A 55 -10.08 -10.98 5.62
N LEU A 56 -9.81 -10.39 6.78
CA LEU A 56 -8.47 -10.26 7.32
C LEU A 56 -7.88 -11.64 7.67
N HIS A 57 -8.67 -12.51 8.30
CA HIS A 57 -8.28 -13.87 8.64
C HIS A 57 -7.89 -14.68 7.40
N ARG A 58 -8.73 -14.63 6.35
CA ARG A 58 -8.48 -15.31 5.07
C ARG A 58 -7.24 -14.78 4.33
N THR A 59 -6.99 -13.47 4.39
CA THR A 59 -5.91 -12.82 3.60
C THR A 59 -4.57 -12.76 4.31
N LYS A 60 -4.54 -12.66 5.64
CA LYS A 60 -3.30 -12.57 6.43
C LYS A 60 -2.78 -13.91 6.94
N SER A 61 -3.50 -15.02 6.80
CA SER A 61 -3.03 -16.35 7.23
C SER A 61 -1.68 -16.78 6.62
N LYS A 62 -1.20 -16.10 5.56
CA LYS A 62 0.13 -16.32 4.95
C LYS A 62 1.29 -15.52 5.57
N PHE A 63 1.05 -14.62 6.52
CA PHE A 63 2.10 -13.93 7.27
C PHE A 63 2.17 -14.48 8.70
N GLN A 64 2.76 -15.68 8.83
CA GLN A 64 3.16 -16.26 10.11
C GLN A 64 4.21 -15.36 10.77
N PHE A 65 3.81 -14.45 11.65
CA PHE A 65 4.77 -13.76 12.51
C PHE A 65 5.05 -14.50 13.82
N PHE A 66 4.22 -15.44 14.25
CA PHE A 66 4.52 -16.31 15.40
C PHE A 66 3.86 -17.67 15.20
N LYS A 67 4.64 -18.75 15.32
CA LYS A 67 4.26 -20.13 14.99
C LYS A 67 3.43 -20.82 16.10
N ASP A 68 3.17 -20.12 17.21
CA ASP A 68 2.80 -20.76 18.48
C ASP A 68 1.39 -20.43 19.01
N SER A 69 0.57 -19.64 18.28
CA SER A 69 -0.81 -19.35 18.69
C SER A 69 -1.82 -19.89 17.68
N ILE A 70 -2.30 -21.12 17.91
CA ILE A 70 -3.31 -21.80 17.08
C ILE A 70 -4.50 -20.86 16.83
N GLY A 71 -4.73 -20.48 15.57
CA GLY A 71 -5.94 -19.78 15.11
C GLY A 71 -6.01 -18.25 15.34
N PHE A 72 -5.06 -17.63 16.05
CA PHE A 72 -5.08 -16.17 16.28
C PHE A 72 -4.47 -15.38 15.12
N PHE A 73 -5.04 -14.21 14.81
CA PHE A 73 -4.57 -13.30 13.77
C PHE A 73 -4.51 -11.84 14.23
N ASP A 74 -3.54 -11.09 13.67
CA ASP A 74 -3.24 -9.70 13.99
C ASP A 74 -4.24 -8.71 13.39
N VAL A 75 -4.89 -7.91 14.26
CA VAL A 75 -5.92 -6.93 13.90
C VAL A 75 -5.52 -5.51 14.31
N PRO A 76 -4.95 -4.72 13.38
CA PRO A 76 -4.64 -3.32 13.64
C PRO A 76 -5.90 -2.50 13.91
N SER A 77 -5.92 -1.69 14.97
CA SER A 77 -7.03 -0.79 15.29
C SER A 77 -7.37 0.17 14.14
N ALA A 78 -6.33 0.68 13.46
CA ALA A 78 -6.49 1.53 12.28
C ALA A 78 -7.19 0.83 11.10
N TYR A 79 -7.17 -0.50 11.02
CA TYR A 79 -7.92 -1.25 10.02
C TYR A 79 -9.42 -1.24 10.35
N LEU A 80 -9.80 -1.62 11.57
CA LEU A 80 -11.20 -1.63 11.97
C LEU A 80 -11.80 -0.21 12.05
N LYS A 81 -11.01 0.78 12.48
CA LYS A 81 -11.44 2.19 12.52
C LYS A 81 -11.82 2.75 11.14
N ARG A 82 -11.19 2.23 10.07
CA ARG A 82 -11.54 2.57 8.68
C ARG A 82 -12.87 1.98 8.22
N VAL A 83 -13.27 0.84 8.79
CA VAL A 83 -14.56 0.20 8.53
C VAL A 83 -15.64 0.93 9.34
N ARG A 84 -15.42 1.07 10.64
CA ARG A 84 -16.28 1.84 11.56
C ARG A 84 -15.43 2.57 12.59
N SER A 85 -15.63 3.88 12.73
CA SER A 85 -14.91 4.69 13.71
C SER A 85 -15.04 4.17 15.15
N HIS A 86 -16.26 3.76 15.53
CA HIS A 86 -16.60 3.17 16.83
C HIS A 86 -16.59 1.64 16.77
N TYR A 87 -15.52 1.04 16.23
CA TYR A 87 -15.49 -0.41 16.01
C TYR A 87 -15.54 -1.23 17.31
N HIS A 88 -15.05 -0.68 18.43
CA HIS A 88 -14.90 -1.40 19.70
C HIS A 88 -16.23 -2.01 20.15
N LYS A 89 -17.33 -1.26 20.15
CA LYS A 89 -18.66 -1.78 20.56
C LYS A 89 -19.13 -2.98 19.74
N TYR A 90 -18.78 -3.02 18.45
CA TYR A 90 -19.12 -4.15 17.58
C TYR A 90 -18.21 -5.35 17.82
N VAL A 91 -16.93 -5.12 18.14
CA VAL A 91 -16.01 -6.19 18.55
C VAL A 91 -16.45 -6.75 19.90
N ASP A 92 -16.82 -5.90 20.85
CA ASP A 92 -17.28 -6.31 22.19
C ASP A 92 -18.56 -7.14 22.07
N PHE A 93 -19.50 -6.79 21.19
CA PHE A 93 -20.66 -7.64 20.87
C PHE A 93 -20.25 -9.04 20.39
N LEU A 94 -19.25 -9.15 19.52
CA LEU A 94 -18.76 -10.44 19.01
C LEU A 94 -18.03 -11.26 20.10
N LEU A 95 -17.36 -10.59 21.04
CA LEU A 95 -16.73 -11.23 22.21
C LEU A 95 -17.79 -11.75 23.19
N GLU A 96 -18.78 -10.92 23.54
CA GLU A 96 -19.89 -11.25 24.45
C GLU A 96 -20.69 -12.47 23.96
N HIS A 97 -20.90 -12.57 22.65
CA HIS A 97 -21.63 -13.69 22.04
C HIS A 97 -20.74 -14.90 21.70
N GLN A 98 -19.49 -14.91 22.18
CA GLN A 98 -18.54 -16.00 21.94
C GLN A 98 -18.41 -16.37 20.46
N ILE A 99 -18.34 -15.34 19.61
CA ILE A 99 -18.06 -15.45 18.17
C ILE A 99 -16.56 -15.25 17.94
N LEU A 100 -15.97 -14.35 18.71
CA LEU A 100 -14.54 -14.07 18.75
C LEU A 100 -13.98 -14.34 20.14
N GLN A 101 -12.69 -14.59 20.19
CA GLN A 101 -11.88 -14.51 21.39
C GLN A 101 -10.67 -13.62 21.11
N PHE A 102 -10.22 -12.87 22.11
CA PHE A 102 -8.98 -12.10 22.01
C PHE A 102 -7.82 -12.86 22.67
N TYR A 103 -6.62 -12.62 22.16
CA TYR A 103 -5.40 -13.19 22.74
C TYR A 103 -4.96 -12.43 23.99
N SER A 104 -4.53 -13.18 25.01
CA SER A 104 -4.09 -12.68 26.30
C SER A 104 -2.84 -13.45 26.71
N GLU A 105 -1.69 -12.77 26.83
CA GLU A 105 -0.48 -13.37 27.42
C GLU A 105 -0.54 -13.38 28.95
N ASN A 106 -1.28 -12.42 29.53
CA ASN A 106 -1.34 -12.22 30.97
C ASN A 106 -2.73 -12.59 31.49
N SER A 107 -2.78 -13.64 32.31
CA SER A 107 -3.91 -14.00 33.16
C SER A 107 -3.61 -13.53 34.58
N GLU A 108 -4.48 -12.68 35.13
CA GLU A 108 -4.43 -12.27 36.53
C GLU A 108 -5.48 -13.08 37.30
N VAL A 109 -5.06 -13.89 38.26
CA VAL A 109 -5.98 -14.62 39.14
C VAL A 109 -6.62 -13.62 40.08
N ILE A 110 -7.93 -13.38 39.91
CA ILE A 110 -8.72 -12.44 40.73
C ILE A 110 -9.04 -13.09 42.08
N GLN A 111 -9.36 -14.38 42.05
CA GLN A 111 -9.70 -15.16 43.24
C GLN A 111 -9.10 -16.54 43.07
N LYS A 112 -8.20 -16.89 44.00
CA LYS A 112 -7.71 -18.26 44.12
C LYS A 112 -8.82 -19.08 44.73
N SER A 113 -9.17 -20.16 44.06
CA SER A 113 -9.93 -21.22 44.71
C SER A 113 -9.05 -21.86 45.79
N PHE A 114 -9.63 -22.13 46.95
CA PHE A 114 -9.00 -22.96 47.99
C PHE A 114 -9.40 -24.44 47.87
N ASP A 115 -10.34 -24.77 46.98
CA ASP A 115 -10.77 -26.13 46.66
C ASP A 115 -10.08 -26.61 45.37
N LEU A 116 -9.51 -27.81 45.41
CA LEU A 116 -8.82 -28.47 44.29
C LEU A 116 -9.76 -28.75 43.10
N PHE A 117 -11.08 -28.68 43.30
CA PHE A 117 -12.09 -28.95 42.27
C PHE A 117 -12.81 -27.69 41.75
N GLU A 118 -12.47 -26.50 42.26
CA GLU A 118 -13.04 -25.24 41.78
C GLU A 118 -12.02 -24.47 40.91
N ASP A 119 -12.47 -24.02 39.74
CA ASP A 119 -11.66 -23.25 38.80
C ASP A 119 -11.29 -21.87 39.36
N GLU A 120 -10.02 -21.47 39.21
CA GLU A 120 -9.59 -20.10 39.53
C GLU A 120 -10.33 -19.06 38.69
N ILE A 121 -10.75 -17.96 39.31
CA ILE A 121 -11.35 -16.83 38.58
C ILE A 121 -10.23 -16.03 37.93
N ILE A 122 -10.03 -16.22 36.63
CA ILE A 122 -8.95 -15.58 35.87
C ILE A 122 -9.45 -14.35 35.09
N ARG A 123 -8.83 -13.18 35.32
CA ARG A 123 -8.94 -12.00 34.45
C ARG A 123 -7.94 -12.10 33.31
N ARG A 124 -8.43 -12.13 32.07
CA ARG A 124 -7.60 -12.04 30.86
C ARG A 124 -7.52 -10.59 30.38
N LYS A 125 -6.32 -10.04 30.22
CA LYS A 125 -6.10 -8.67 29.68
C LYS A 125 -5.79 -8.73 28.19
N LYS A 126 -6.45 -7.90 27.38
CA LYS A 126 -6.17 -7.77 25.94
C LYS A 126 -4.68 -7.46 25.75
N TYR A 127 -3.94 -8.36 25.10
CA TYR A 127 -2.51 -8.15 24.85
C TYR A 127 -2.30 -7.31 23.59
N TYR A 128 -1.75 -6.11 23.74
CA TYR A 128 -1.25 -5.27 22.66
C TYR A 128 -0.17 -4.31 23.20
N SER A 129 0.72 -3.82 22.32
CA SER A 129 1.75 -2.83 22.66
C SER A 129 1.93 -1.87 21.50
N THR A 130 1.55 -0.61 21.70
CA THR A 130 1.70 0.45 20.70
C THR A 130 3.17 0.74 20.40
N GLU A 131 4.03 0.73 21.43
CA GLU A 131 5.47 0.98 21.31
C GLU A 131 6.19 -0.10 20.50
N ASN A 132 5.84 -1.37 20.72
CA ASN A 132 6.43 -2.50 20.01
C ASN A 132 5.71 -2.85 18.70
N GLY A 133 4.72 -2.02 18.28
CA GLY A 133 3.93 -2.26 17.08
C GLY A 133 3.06 -3.53 17.13
N LYS A 134 2.82 -4.09 18.33
CA LYS A 134 1.99 -5.29 18.53
C LYS A 134 0.52 -4.88 18.60
N CYS A 135 -0.28 -5.31 17.62
CA CYS A 135 -1.72 -5.09 17.63
C CYS A 135 -2.46 -6.18 18.41
N ALA A 136 -3.74 -5.92 18.72
CA ALA A 136 -4.62 -6.92 19.31
C ALA A 136 -4.76 -8.13 18.36
N ARG A 137 -4.77 -9.33 18.93
CA ARG A 137 -4.97 -10.58 18.18
C ARG A 137 -6.30 -11.19 18.55
N TYR A 138 -6.98 -11.77 17.56
CA TYR A 138 -8.27 -12.43 17.74
C TYR A 138 -8.28 -13.79 17.06
N CYS A 139 -9.10 -14.72 17.53
CA CYS A 139 -9.46 -15.94 16.82
C CYS A 139 -10.99 -16.05 16.75
N PHE A 140 -11.50 -16.78 15.76
CA PHE A 140 -12.91 -17.11 15.70
C PHE A 140 -13.17 -18.35 16.56
N LEU A 141 -14.21 -18.29 17.39
CA LEU A 141 -14.71 -19.44 18.18
C LEU A 141 -15.78 -20.23 17.42
N ILE A 142 -16.07 -19.82 16.19
CA ILE A 142 -16.99 -20.45 15.26
C ILE A 142 -16.29 -20.60 13.92
N ASP A 143 -16.70 -21.57 13.12
CA ASP A 143 -16.20 -21.68 11.76
C ASP A 143 -16.80 -20.53 10.91
N PRO A 144 -15.98 -19.60 10.38
CA PRO A 144 -16.47 -18.52 9.52
C PRO A 144 -16.83 -18.99 8.11
N GLU A 145 -16.62 -20.27 7.76
CA GLU A 145 -16.92 -20.85 6.45
C GLU A 145 -18.26 -21.60 6.42
N VAL A 146 -18.85 -21.91 7.57
CA VAL A 146 -20.12 -22.67 7.67
C VAL A 146 -21.28 -21.74 8.00
N GLY A 147 -22.32 -21.72 7.16
CA GLY A 147 -23.52 -20.90 7.35
C GLY A 147 -24.13 -20.40 6.04
N ARG A 148 -24.76 -19.22 6.07
CA ARG A 148 -25.43 -18.62 4.91
C ARG A 148 -24.59 -17.56 4.24
N ASP A 149 -24.42 -17.67 2.93
CA ASP A 149 -23.73 -16.67 2.13
C ASP A 149 -24.45 -15.33 2.14
N LYS A 150 -23.71 -14.27 2.45
CA LYS A 150 -24.20 -12.91 2.37
C LYS A 150 -23.17 -11.98 1.73
N ASN A 151 -23.70 -11.10 0.91
CA ASN A 151 -22.93 -10.03 0.31
C ASN A 151 -22.98 -8.81 1.22
N ILE A 152 -21.83 -8.47 1.82
CA ILE A 152 -21.67 -7.27 2.63
C ILE A 152 -20.99 -6.20 1.79
N ILE A 153 -21.60 -5.03 1.74
CA ILE A 153 -21.12 -3.87 1.00
C ILE A 153 -20.42 -2.93 2.00
N ILE A 154 -19.10 -2.82 1.92
CA ILE A 154 -18.29 -1.96 2.80
C ILE A 154 -17.81 -0.74 2.03
N LYS A 155 -17.96 0.46 2.61
CA LYS A 155 -17.47 1.70 1.98
C LYS A 155 -15.95 1.63 1.84
N ASN A 156 -15.41 1.96 0.67
CA ASN A 156 -13.97 2.13 0.50
C ASN A 156 -13.50 3.31 1.35
N PRO A 157 -12.59 3.11 2.32
CA PRO A 157 -12.14 4.17 3.21
C PRO A 157 -11.31 5.25 2.50
N ASN A 158 -10.89 5.00 1.27
CA ASN A 158 -10.20 5.99 0.44
C ASN A 158 -11.15 6.73 -0.51
N ALA A 159 -12.44 6.36 -0.59
CA ALA A 159 -13.37 6.96 -1.53
C ALA A 159 -13.38 8.48 -1.42
N ASP A 160 -13.36 9.04 -0.21
CA ASP A 160 -13.44 10.49 -0.03
C ASP A 160 -12.09 11.21 -0.20
N LYS A 161 -10.99 10.49 -0.45
CA LYS A 161 -9.65 11.09 -0.59
C LYS A 161 -9.48 11.66 -2.00
N LYS A 162 -8.94 12.89 -2.08
CA LYS A 162 -8.73 13.60 -3.35
C LYS A 162 -7.87 12.79 -4.33
N TRP A 163 -6.75 12.20 -3.88
CA TRP A 163 -5.93 11.36 -4.74
C TRP A 163 -6.70 10.17 -5.34
N TYR A 164 -7.62 9.56 -4.57
CA TYR A 164 -8.41 8.42 -5.04
C TYR A 164 -9.42 8.88 -6.10
N GLN A 165 -10.10 9.99 -5.85
CA GLN A 165 -11.07 10.56 -6.79
C GLN A 165 -10.45 11.01 -8.10
N ILE A 166 -9.27 11.64 -8.06
CA ILE A 166 -8.53 12.01 -9.28
C ILE A 166 -8.06 10.76 -10.02
N THR A 167 -7.52 9.75 -9.31
CA THR A 167 -7.09 8.49 -9.93
C THR A 167 -8.28 7.78 -10.59
N LYS A 168 -9.42 7.67 -9.90
CA LYS A 168 -10.66 7.08 -10.42
C LYS A 168 -11.11 7.76 -11.70
N ARG A 169 -11.30 9.10 -11.66
CA ARG A 169 -11.70 9.89 -12.83
C ARG A 169 -10.70 9.77 -13.99
N SER A 170 -9.41 9.72 -13.68
CA SER A 170 -8.36 9.58 -14.68
C SER A 170 -8.37 8.21 -15.35
N LEU A 171 -8.55 7.12 -14.58
CA LEU A 171 -8.70 5.76 -15.13
C LEU A 171 -9.98 5.65 -15.99
N GLU A 172 -11.10 6.20 -15.52
CA GLU A 172 -12.35 6.26 -16.28
C GLU A 172 -12.17 7.02 -17.61
N HIS A 173 -11.45 8.14 -17.58
CA HIS A 173 -11.21 8.98 -18.74
C HIS A 173 -10.46 8.24 -19.86
N ILE A 174 -9.45 7.46 -19.51
CA ILE A 174 -8.72 6.62 -20.47
C ILE A 174 -9.42 5.27 -20.74
N GLY A 175 -10.56 4.99 -20.11
CA GLY A 175 -11.31 3.76 -20.33
C GLY A 175 -10.71 2.52 -19.67
N LEU A 176 -9.93 2.70 -18.60
CA LEU A 176 -9.42 1.61 -17.76
C LEU A 176 -10.28 1.39 -16.51
N GLU A 177 -10.36 0.14 -16.08
CA GLU A 177 -11.08 -0.24 -14.87
C GLU A 177 -10.41 0.31 -13.61
N TYR A 178 -11.20 0.91 -12.72
CA TYR A 178 -10.75 1.48 -11.45
C TYR A 178 -11.17 0.68 -10.22
N SER A 179 -11.82 -0.48 -10.40
CA SER A 179 -12.13 -1.43 -9.33
C SER A 179 -10.90 -1.84 -8.52
N PHE A 180 -9.74 -1.75 -9.17
CA PHE A 180 -8.44 -2.10 -8.64
C PHE A 180 -7.60 -0.85 -8.38
N ILE A 181 -8.10 0.10 -7.58
CA ILE A 181 -7.25 1.12 -6.96
C ILE A 181 -6.93 0.65 -5.55
N LYS A 182 -5.75 0.04 -5.38
CA LYS A 182 -5.26 -0.45 -4.08
C LYS A 182 -3.99 0.27 -3.71
N ARG A 183 -3.77 0.44 -2.41
CA ARG A 183 -2.49 0.91 -1.88
C ARG A 183 -1.83 -0.24 -1.15
N ASP A 184 -0.61 -0.58 -1.53
CA ASP A 184 0.09 -1.68 -0.86
C ASP A 184 0.54 -1.26 0.56
N SER A 185 0.79 -2.24 1.43
CA SER A 185 1.23 -1.98 2.81
C SER A 185 2.74 -1.79 2.95
N TYR A 186 3.53 -2.30 2.01
CA TYR A 186 4.98 -2.30 2.03
C TYR A 186 5.54 -0.95 1.58
N SER A 187 5.39 -0.62 0.30
CA SER A 187 5.80 0.62 -0.36
C SER A 187 4.78 1.75 -0.20
N ARG A 188 3.50 1.44 0.04
CA ARG A 188 2.40 2.43 -0.02
C ARG A 188 2.21 3.06 -1.40
N ARG A 189 2.62 2.37 -2.46
CA ARG A 189 2.36 2.76 -3.84
C ARG A 189 0.91 2.45 -4.22
N LEU A 190 0.41 3.15 -5.23
CA LEU A 190 -0.87 2.81 -5.84
C LEU A 190 -0.65 1.67 -6.82
N HIS A 191 -1.44 0.63 -6.65
CA HIS A 191 -1.67 -0.39 -7.66
C HIS A 191 -2.98 -0.05 -8.36
N THR A 192 -2.83 0.23 -9.65
CA THR A 192 -3.88 0.47 -10.64
C THR A 192 -3.63 -0.42 -11.86
N ARG A 193 -4.58 -0.44 -12.81
CA ARG A 193 -4.39 -1.09 -14.12
C ARG A 193 -3.17 -0.56 -14.88
N ILE A 194 -2.77 0.68 -14.65
CA ILE A 194 -1.61 1.30 -15.31
C ILE A 194 -0.28 0.82 -14.73
N THR A 195 -0.21 0.66 -13.40
CA THR A 195 1.01 0.22 -12.69
C THR A 195 1.23 -1.29 -12.69
N SER A 196 0.26 -2.07 -13.15
CA SER A 196 0.31 -3.54 -13.15
C SER A 196 0.24 -4.08 -14.57
N LYS A 197 -0.94 -4.49 -15.02
CA LYS A 197 -1.23 -4.84 -16.42
C LYS A 197 -2.47 -4.04 -16.83
N THR A 198 -2.38 -3.32 -17.94
CA THR A 198 -3.50 -2.51 -18.45
C THR A 198 -4.74 -3.38 -18.69
N GLY A 199 -4.52 -4.65 -19.05
CA GLY A 199 -5.57 -5.62 -19.39
C GLY A 199 -6.14 -5.39 -20.79
N VAL A 200 -5.58 -4.44 -21.54
CA VAL A 200 -6.02 -4.10 -22.90
C VAL A 200 -5.30 -4.99 -23.89
N ARG A 201 -6.06 -5.62 -24.80
CA ARG A 201 -5.54 -6.44 -25.90
C ARG A 201 -5.10 -5.52 -27.04
N SER A 202 -3.94 -5.79 -27.63
CA SER A 202 -3.51 -5.12 -28.86
C SER A 202 -4.38 -5.57 -30.02
N LEU A 203 -4.71 -4.66 -30.94
CA LEU A 203 -5.43 -4.96 -32.18
C LEU A 203 -4.48 -5.11 -33.38
N SER A 204 -3.16 -5.03 -33.17
CA SER A 204 -2.18 -4.80 -34.23
C SER A 204 -1.44 -6.04 -34.72
N THR A 205 -1.79 -7.24 -34.26
CA THR A 205 -1.17 -8.51 -34.66
C THR A 205 -2.22 -9.61 -34.56
N ASP A 206 -2.15 -10.63 -35.43
CA ASP A 206 -3.02 -11.83 -35.42
C ASP A 206 -2.94 -12.67 -34.12
N GLU A 207 -2.25 -12.16 -33.10
CA GLU A 207 -2.20 -12.69 -31.74
C GLU A 207 -2.71 -11.65 -30.73
N GLU A 208 -3.61 -12.08 -29.84
CA GLU A 208 -4.19 -11.28 -28.75
C GLU A 208 -3.15 -10.95 -27.64
N ALA A 209 -2.17 -10.11 -27.95
CA ALA A 209 -1.15 -9.71 -26.97
C ALA A 209 -1.71 -8.66 -25.98
N ILE A 210 -1.55 -8.91 -24.67
CA ILE A 210 -1.92 -7.93 -23.61
C ILE A 210 -0.85 -6.85 -23.53
N ILE A 211 -1.25 -5.57 -23.59
CA ILE A 211 -0.35 -4.44 -23.45
C ILE A 211 0.11 -4.31 -22.00
N ASN A 212 1.35 -4.72 -21.72
CA ASN A 212 1.93 -4.73 -20.37
C ASN A 212 2.64 -3.42 -19.98
N SER A 213 2.83 -2.49 -20.91
CA SER A 213 3.49 -1.20 -20.66
C SER A 213 2.50 -0.06 -20.79
N TYR A 214 2.38 0.76 -19.75
CA TYR A 214 1.56 1.98 -19.84
C TYR A 214 2.08 2.93 -20.92
N LYS A 215 3.40 3.02 -21.13
CA LYS A 215 3.97 3.88 -22.17
C LYS A 215 3.48 3.46 -23.56
N VAL A 216 3.46 2.16 -23.84
CA VAL A 216 2.94 1.60 -25.09
C VAL A 216 1.44 1.85 -25.20
N TYR A 217 0.69 1.67 -24.11
CA TYR A 217 -0.73 1.94 -24.08
C TYR A 217 -1.06 3.41 -24.41
N PHE A 218 -0.38 4.37 -23.77
CA PHE A 218 -0.60 5.79 -24.05
C PHE A 218 -0.20 6.16 -25.50
N LYS A 219 0.95 5.68 -25.97
CA LYS A 219 1.42 5.88 -27.36
C LYS A 219 0.41 5.40 -28.39
N ASN A 220 -0.13 4.20 -28.20
CA ASN A 220 -1.00 3.54 -29.18
C ASN A 220 -2.41 4.13 -29.22
N TYR A 221 -2.95 4.57 -28.08
CA TYR A 221 -4.37 4.94 -27.97
C TYR A 221 -4.64 6.44 -27.87
N PHE A 222 -3.63 7.24 -27.53
CA PHE A 222 -3.83 8.65 -27.20
C PHE A 222 -2.85 9.60 -27.91
N ASN A 223 -2.08 9.12 -28.89
CA ASN A 223 -1.33 9.95 -29.85
C ASN A 223 -0.63 11.20 -29.25
N LYS A 224 0.13 11.05 -28.16
CA LYS A 224 0.86 12.16 -27.50
C LYS A 224 -0.01 13.21 -26.80
N GLU A 225 -1.28 12.92 -26.51
CA GLU A 225 -2.16 13.77 -25.68
C GLU A 225 -1.72 13.84 -24.21
N PHE A 226 -0.84 12.94 -23.78
CA PHE A 226 -0.39 12.84 -22.39
C PHE A 226 1.12 13.08 -22.27
N CYS A 227 1.52 13.54 -21.09
CA CYS A 227 2.91 13.75 -20.72
C CYS A 227 3.19 13.06 -19.40
N LEU A 228 4.36 12.45 -19.29
CA LEU A 228 4.93 11.94 -18.06
C LEU A 228 5.83 13.03 -17.48
N ILE A 229 5.61 13.39 -16.22
CA ILE A 229 6.54 14.19 -15.42
C ILE A 229 7.20 13.23 -14.44
N ASP A 230 8.50 12.99 -14.64
CA ASP A 230 9.28 11.99 -13.90
C ASP A 230 10.32 12.68 -13.00
N ALA A 231 10.54 12.15 -11.78
CA ALA A 231 11.62 12.63 -10.93
C ALA A 231 12.92 11.90 -11.25
N ARG A 232 13.89 12.68 -11.72
CA ARG A 232 15.21 12.22 -12.08
C ARG A 232 15.93 11.58 -10.90
N ALA A 233 16.31 10.31 -11.04
CA ALA A 233 17.01 9.53 -10.01
C ALA A 233 16.37 9.63 -8.62
N CYS A 234 15.02 9.57 -8.55
CA CYS A 234 14.25 9.85 -7.33
C CYS A 234 14.74 9.05 -6.11
N GLN A 235 14.86 7.73 -6.22
CA GLN A 235 15.24 6.89 -5.07
C GLN A 235 16.65 7.15 -4.53
N PRO A 236 17.71 7.27 -5.37
CA PRO A 236 19.02 7.76 -4.92
C PRO A 236 18.95 9.08 -4.17
N THR A 237 18.23 10.08 -4.70
CA THR A 237 18.09 11.40 -4.07
C THR A 237 17.37 11.33 -2.72
N LEU A 238 16.31 10.54 -2.63
CA LEU A 238 15.60 10.32 -1.36
C LEU A 238 16.44 9.56 -0.34
N LEU A 239 17.31 8.65 -0.79
CA LEU A 239 18.27 7.99 0.09
C LEU A 239 19.28 9.00 0.65
N HIS A 240 19.82 9.89 -0.18
CA HIS A 240 20.73 10.96 0.26
C HIS A 240 20.09 11.84 1.33
N PHE A 241 18.87 12.32 1.08
CA PHE A 241 18.13 13.11 2.06
C PHE A 241 17.92 12.35 3.38
N TYR A 242 17.56 11.07 3.28
CA TYR A 242 17.40 10.21 4.46
C TYR A 242 18.70 10.05 5.25
N LEU A 243 19.84 9.82 4.58
CA LEU A 243 21.15 9.68 5.23
C LEU A 243 21.56 10.98 5.93
N ARG A 244 21.41 12.14 5.26
CA ARG A 244 21.68 13.45 5.86
C ARG A 244 20.84 13.71 7.11
N SER A 245 19.54 13.38 7.07
CA SER A 245 18.65 13.51 8.25
C SER A 245 19.09 12.65 9.45
N ARG A 246 19.93 11.64 9.21
CA ARG A 246 20.51 10.74 10.21
C ARG A 246 21.94 11.09 10.57
N LYS A 247 22.45 12.24 10.09
CA LYS A 247 23.85 12.67 10.25
C LYS A 247 24.82 11.62 9.72
N VAL A 248 24.44 10.93 8.65
CA VAL A 248 25.31 10.01 7.91
C VAL A 248 25.74 10.75 6.66
N ASP A 249 26.99 11.16 6.63
CA ASP A 249 27.57 11.89 5.51
C ASP A 249 28.64 11.04 4.82
N ASP A 250 28.36 10.67 3.58
CA ASP A 250 29.30 9.97 2.72
C ASP A 250 29.71 10.96 1.64
N ALA A 251 30.93 11.50 1.73
CA ALA A 251 31.35 12.64 0.92
C ALA A 251 31.18 12.40 -0.59
N GLN A 252 31.51 11.19 -1.07
CA GLN A 252 31.36 10.83 -2.48
C GLN A 252 29.89 10.74 -2.89
N PHE A 253 29.05 10.16 -2.03
CA PHE A 253 27.61 10.11 -2.28
C PHE A 253 26.97 11.51 -2.27
N SER A 254 27.31 12.34 -1.28
CA SER A 254 26.81 13.70 -1.11
C SER A 254 27.24 14.62 -2.26
N TYR A 255 28.49 14.51 -2.71
CA TYR A 255 29.05 15.28 -3.81
C TYR A 255 28.22 15.17 -5.10
N ILE A 256 27.67 13.99 -5.39
CA ILE A 256 26.81 13.78 -6.57
C ILE A 256 25.60 14.71 -6.55
N PHE A 257 24.89 14.77 -5.42
CA PHE A 257 23.64 15.52 -5.31
C PHE A 257 23.87 17.02 -5.10
N GLU A 258 24.91 17.39 -4.34
CA GLU A 258 25.25 18.80 -4.08
C GLU A 258 25.70 19.53 -5.36
N ASN A 259 26.29 18.80 -6.31
CA ASN A 259 26.68 19.33 -7.62
C ASN A 259 25.66 19.04 -8.73
N LYS A 260 24.46 18.55 -8.37
CA LYS A 260 23.37 18.23 -9.30
C LYS A 260 23.79 17.29 -10.45
N PHE A 261 24.70 16.37 -10.17
CA PHE A 261 25.09 15.36 -11.15
C PHE A 261 24.03 14.26 -11.26
N TYR A 262 23.92 13.67 -12.46
CA TYR A 262 23.05 12.51 -12.63
C TYR A 262 23.67 11.28 -11.97
N PHE A 263 22.99 10.76 -10.94
CA PHE A 263 23.52 9.70 -10.09
C PHE A 263 24.04 8.49 -10.88
N TYR A 264 23.24 7.96 -11.81
CA TYR A 264 23.63 6.77 -12.55
C TYR A 264 24.80 7.01 -13.51
N ASP A 265 24.90 8.20 -14.11
CA ASP A 265 26.05 8.54 -14.96
C ASP A 265 27.32 8.61 -14.12
N LYS A 266 27.25 9.05 -12.87
CA LYS A 266 28.40 9.07 -11.96
C LYS A 266 28.86 7.67 -11.55
N ILE A 267 27.93 6.72 -11.38
CA ILE A 267 28.29 5.31 -11.16
C ILE A 267 29.00 4.71 -12.38
N VAL A 268 28.57 5.08 -13.59
CA VAL A 268 29.22 4.63 -14.83
C VAL A 268 30.61 5.27 -14.96
N GLN A 269 30.72 6.59 -14.78
CA GLN A 269 31.99 7.32 -14.86
C GLN A 269 33.03 6.85 -13.83
N SER A 270 32.61 6.37 -12.66
CA SER A 270 33.52 5.84 -11.65
C SER A 270 34.04 4.43 -11.98
N GLY A 271 33.60 3.81 -13.09
CA GLY A 271 33.88 2.42 -13.43
C GLY A 271 33.15 1.40 -12.56
N ALA A 272 32.20 1.84 -11.71
CA ALA A 272 31.42 0.94 -10.87
C ALA A 272 30.29 0.25 -11.64
N ALA A 273 29.98 0.71 -12.85
CA ALA A 273 29.09 0.04 -13.80
C ALA A 273 29.50 0.34 -15.25
N GLU A 274 29.19 -0.57 -16.17
CA GLU A 274 29.41 -0.42 -17.61
C GLU A 274 28.40 0.54 -18.25
N ASP A 275 27.14 0.46 -17.81
CA ASP A 275 26.06 1.26 -18.34
C ASP A 275 25.04 1.67 -17.25
N ARG A 276 24.11 2.53 -17.64
CA ARG A 276 23.05 3.04 -16.75
C ARG A 276 22.12 1.94 -16.24
N GLN A 277 21.84 0.90 -17.03
CA GLN A 277 20.96 -0.19 -16.64
C GLN A 277 21.63 -1.05 -15.56
N GLN A 278 22.91 -1.36 -15.73
CA GLN A 278 23.74 -2.05 -14.76
C GLN A 278 23.90 -1.20 -13.48
N ALA A 279 24.13 0.11 -13.61
CA ALA A 279 24.17 1.03 -12.47
C ALA A 279 22.85 1.02 -11.67
N LYS A 280 21.70 1.08 -12.36
CA LYS A 280 20.37 1.01 -11.74
C LYS A 280 20.13 -0.34 -11.07
N HIS A 281 20.58 -1.43 -11.68
CA HIS A 281 20.49 -2.77 -11.12
C HIS A 281 21.34 -2.90 -9.85
N LYS A 282 22.61 -2.49 -9.89
CA LYS A 282 23.53 -2.47 -8.74
C LYS A 282 22.95 -1.62 -7.60
N PHE A 283 22.45 -0.42 -7.88
CA PHE A 283 21.77 0.42 -6.88
C PHE A 283 20.56 -0.28 -6.26
N THR A 284 19.74 -0.94 -7.06
CA THR A 284 18.57 -1.68 -6.58
C THR A 284 18.96 -2.80 -5.61
N ILE A 285 20.04 -3.54 -5.90
CA ILE A 285 20.57 -4.57 -5.01
C ILE A 285 21.19 -3.94 -3.74
N TRP A 286 21.94 -2.85 -3.88
CA TRP A 286 22.52 -2.12 -2.75
C TRP A 286 21.43 -1.68 -1.75
N LEU A 287 20.33 -1.13 -2.27
CA LEU A 287 19.19 -0.67 -1.46
C LEU A 287 18.34 -1.82 -0.89
N ASN A 288 17.97 -2.80 -1.71
CA ASN A 288 16.93 -3.80 -1.39
C ASN A 288 17.46 -5.22 -1.13
N GLY A 289 18.70 -5.52 -1.46
CA GLY A 289 19.33 -6.85 -1.33
C GLY A 289 19.82 -7.15 0.10
N LYS A 290 20.19 -8.41 0.35
CA LYS A 290 20.86 -8.79 1.61
C LYS A 290 22.25 -8.14 1.70
N SER A 291 22.75 -7.92 2.91
CA SER A 291 24.07 -7.28 3.11
C SER A 291 25.21 -8.01 2.41
N ALA A 292 25.15 -9.34 2.30
CA ALA A 292 26.14 -10.17 1.60
C ALA A 292 26.07 -10.07 0.07
N GLN A 293 24.98 -9.53 -0.47
CA GLN A 293 24.75 -9.37 -1.91
C GLN A 293 25.02 -7.95 -2.40
N MET A 294 25.38 -7.02 -1.50
CA MET A 294 25.60 -5.63 -1.87
C MET A 294 26.82 -5.54 -2.81
N PRO A 295 26.69 -4.90 -3.99
CA PRO A 295 27.78 -4.80 -4.97
C PRO A 295 29.04 -4.21 -4.33
N LYS A 296 30.18 -4.86 -4.56
CA LYS A 296 31.47 -4.44 -3.97
C LYS A 296 31.82 -3.02 -4.42
N GLU A 297 31.58 -2.72 -5.69
CA GLU A 297 31.88 -1.44 -6.31
C GLU A 297 31.14 -0.29 -5.64
N LEU A 298 29.86 -0.48 -5.28
CA LEU A 298 29.11 0.53 -4.53
C LEU A 298 29.50 0.58 -3.05
N ASN A 299 29.95 -0.55 -2.48
CA ASN A 299 30.48 -0.57 -1.12
C ASN A 299 31.77 0.23 -1.00
N ASP A 300 32.64 0.10 -1.99
CA ASP A 300 33.94 0.77 -2.05
C ASP A 300 33.76 2.25 -2.40
N LEU A 301 32.82 2.58 -3.31
CA LEU A 301 32.52 3.95 -3.71
C LEU A 301 31.82 4.77 -2.61
N PHE A 302 30.93 4.14 -1.83
CA PHE A 302 30.15 4.79 -0.77
C PHE A 302 30.28 4.03 0.57
N PRO A 303 31.47 4.02 1.19
CA PRO A 303 31.76 3.16 2.34
C PRO A 303 31.00 3.55 3.61
N VAL A 304 30.78 4.84 3.83
CA VAL A 304 30.08 5.36 5.02
C VAL A 304 28.59 5.04 4.91
N ALA A 305 27.99 5.34 3.76
CA ALA A 305 26.60 5.02 3.47
C ALA A 305 26.37 3.50 3.55
N THR A 306 27.25 2.71 2.94
CA THR A 306 27.20 1.25 2.95
C THR A 306 27.25 0.68 4.36
N THR A 307 28.17 1.16 5.20
CA THR A 307 28.29 0.72 6.60
C THR A 307 27.00 0.97 7.36
N TYR A 308 26.40 2.15 7.17
CA TYR A 308 25.12 2.49 7.78
C TYR A 308 23.98 1.60 7.27
N LEU A 309 23.88 1.38 5.96
CA LEU A 309 22.87 0.51 5.35
C LEU A 309 22.97 -0.93 5.88
N LYS A 310 24.19 -1.49 5.97
CA LYS A 310 24.42 -2.82 6.55
C LYS A 310 23.95 -2.92 8.00
N LYS A 311 24.20 -1.88 8.81
CA LYS A 311 23.70 -1.80 10.21
C LYS A 311 22.18 -1.86 10.27
N ILE A 312 21.48 -1.08 9.44
CA ILE A 312 20.01 -1.08 9.40
C ILE A 312 19.47 -2.42 8.91
N LYS A 313 20.04 -2.98 7.83
CA LYS A 313 19.64 -4.29 7.28
C LYS A 313 19.81 -5.41 8.31
N LYS A 314 20.88 -5.38 9.12
CA LYS A 314 21.11 -6.35 10.21
C LYS A 314 20.08 -6.20 11.33
N LYS A 315 19.78 -4.96 11.74
CA LYS A 315 18.91 -4.69 12.90
C LYS A 315 17.42 -4.84 12.61
N TYR A 316 16.97 -4.47 11.41
CA TYR A 316 15.54 -4.35 11.09
C TYR A 316 15.11 -5.18 9.87
N GLY A 317 16.03 -5.91 9.25
CA GLY A 317 15.79 -6.71 8.06
C GLY A 317 16.21 -6.03 6.75
N TYR A 318 16.59 -6.84 5.76
CA TYR A 318 17.26 -6.38 4.54
C TYR A 318 16.42 -5.47 3.63
N LYS A 319 15.08 -5.55 3.75
CA LYS A 319 14.12 -4.76 2.97
C LYS A 319 13.78 -3.40 3.60
N GLU A 320 14.17 -3.15 4.84
CA GLU A 320 13.65 -2.01 5.61
C GLU A 320 14.02 -0.66 4.98
N ILE A 321 15.27 -0.47 4.54
CA ILE A 321 15.68 0.79 3.90
C ILE A 321 14.92 1.00 2.59
N GLY A 322 14.84 -0.03 1.75
CA GLY A 322 14.08 0.01 0.50
C GLY A 322 12.62 0.40 0.72
N ALA A 323 11.98 -0.20 1.75
CA ALA A 323 10.63 0.15 2.16
C ALA A 323 10.53 1.61 2.60
N LYS A 324 11.46 2.12 3.40
CA LYS A 324 11.48 3.53 3.84
C LYS A 324 11.60 4.49 2.67
N VAL A 325 12.57 4.29 1.77
CA VAL A 325 12.77 5.15 0.59
C VAL A 325 11.53 5.11 -0.31
N THR A 326 10.96 3.93 -0.56
CA THR A 326 9.76 3.81 -1.40
C THR A 326 8.52 4.45 -0.75
N ARG A 327 8.43 4.44 0.58
CA ARG A 327 7.37 5.15 1.32
C ARG A 327 7.53 6.67 1.24
N LEU A 328 8.77 7.17 1.24
CA LEU A 328 9.04 8.59 1.01
C LEU A 328 8.61 9.01 -0.40
N GLU A 329 8.98 8.23 -1.42
CA GLU A 329 8.51 8.42 -2.80
C GLU A 329 6.98 8.45 -2.86
N SER A 330 6.32 7.46 -2.26
CA SER A 330 4.85 7.41 -2.23
C SER A 330 4.21 8.58 -1.48
N LYS A 331 4.86 9.09 -0.43
CA LYS A 331 4.39 10.29 0.28
C LYS A 331 4.45 11.51 -0.64
N ILE A 332 5.54 11.67 -1.39
CA ILE A 332 5.73 12.78 -2.33
C ILE A 332 4.69 12.72 -3.45
N PHE A 333 4.64 11.62 -4.19
CA PHE A 333 3.83 11.56 -5.41
C PHE A 333 2.33 11.39 -5.14
N ILE A 334 1.95 10.65 -4.10
CA ILE A 334 0.54 10.33 -3.83
C ILE A 334 -0.03 11.26 -2.77
N ASP A 335 0.57 11.27 -1.57
CA ASP A 335 -0.01 11.96 -0.42
C ASP A 335 0.12 13.48 -0.53
N ASN A 336 1.15 13.97 -1.23
CA ASN A 336 1.43 15.38 -1.37
C ASN A 336 1.05 15.89 -2.77
N ILE A 337 1.72 15.46 -3.84
CA ILE A 337 1.47 15.95 -5.22
C ILE A 337 0.05 15.61 -5.66
N LEU A 338 -0.28 14.32 -5.83
CA LEU A 338 -1.58 13.90 -6.37
C LEU A 338 -2.76 14.32 -5.49
N ASN A 339 -2.58 14.38 -4.17
CA ASN A 339 -3.64 14.79 -3.25
C ASN A 339 -3.87 16.32 -3.22
N SER A 340 -2.87 17.14 -3.58
CA SER A 340 -3.00 18.60 -3.56
C SER A 340 -3.21 19.23 -4.93
N ILE A 341 -2.75 18.58 -6.01
CA ILE A 341 -2.79 19.10 -7.37
C ILE A 341 -4.23 19.47 -7.80
N ASN A 342 -4.39 20.64 -8.41
CA ASN A 342 -5.69 21.13 -8.87
C ASN A 342 -5.91 20.82 -10.36
N LEU A 343 -6.01 19.53 -10.67
CA LEU A 343 -6.25 19.03 -12.02
C LEU A 343 -7.36 17.98 -12.01
N ASP A 344 -8.10 17.90 -13.11
CA ASP A 344 -9.14 16.89 -13.30
C ASP A 344 -8.58 15.54 -13.74
N PHE A 345 -7.38 15.53 -14.31
CA PHE A 345 -6.68 14.32 -14.73
C PHE A 345 -5.24 14.30 -14.19
N CYS A 346 -4.92 13.29 -13.40
CA CYS A 346 -3.55 13.02 -12.96
C CYS A 346 -3.44 11.57 -12.46
N LEU A 347 -2.41 10.85 -12.89
CA LEU A 347 -2.15 9.48 -12.46
C LEU A 347 -0.74 9.36 -11.92
N SER A 348 -0.58 8.81 -10.71
CA SER A 348 0.72 8.47 -10.17
C SER A 348 1.20 7.11 -10.69
N ILE A 349 2.46 7.06 -11.12
CA ILE A 349 3.18 5.83 -11.44
C ILE A 349 4.56 5.92 -10.80
N HIS A 350 4.75 5.22 -9.67
CA HIS A 350 6.02 5.25 -8.94
C HIS A 350 6.50 6.68 -8.64
N ASP A 351 7.65 7.05 -9.19
CA ASP A 351 8.35 8.33 -9.13
C ASP A 351 7.91 9.35 -10.21
N ALA A 352 6.75 9.13 -10.84
CA ALA A 352 6.22 9.98 -11.88
C ALA A 352 4.72 10.25 -11.74
N ILE A 353 4.25 11.29 -12.44
CA ILE A 353 2.84 11.53 -12.72
C ILE A 353 2.58 11.61 -14.22
N ILE A 354 1.42 11.12 -14.67
CA ILE A 354 0.90 11.34 -16.01
C ILE A 354 -0.17 12.42 -15.95
N VAL A 355 -0.04 13.41 -16.81
CA VAL A 355 -0.99 14.51 -16.99
C VAL A 355 -1.32 14.69 -18.46
N ARG A 356 -2.39 15.44 -18.76
CA ARG A 356 -2.67 15.87 -20.13
C ARG A 356 -1.61 16.87 -20.58
N HIS A 357 -1.32 16.89 -21.87
CA HIS A 357 -0.37 17.86 -22.44
C HIS A 357 -0.80 19.32 -22.14
N SER A 358 -2.10 19.60 -22.18
CA SER A 358 -2.67 20.91 -21.85
C SER A 358 -2.46 21.35 -20.39
N ASP A 359 -2.21 20.40 -19.49
CA ASP A 359 -2.03 20.65 -18.05
C ASP A 359 -0.56 20.59 -17.62
N LEU A 360 0.37 20.39 -18.57
CA LEU A 360 1.78 20.15 -18.31
C LEU A 360 2.43 21.26 -17.46
N ASP A 361 2.27 22.52 -17.87
CA ASP A 361 2.92 23.64 -17.18
C ASP A 361 2.40 23.81 -15.74
N LYS A 362 1.08 23.66 -15.56
CA LYS A 362 0.45 23.70 -14.23
C LYS A 362 0.97 22.58 -13.34
N ALA A 363 1.03 21.36 -13.86
CA ALA A 363 1.53 20.21 -13.14
C ALA A 363 3.02 20.34 -12.79
N MET A 364 3.84 20.77 -13.74
CA MET A 364 5.28 20.95 -13.57
C MET A 364 5.57 22.03 -12.52
N ASN A 365 4.89 23.18 -12.61
CA ASN A 365 5.04 24.26 -11.63
C ASN A 365 4.61 23.80 -10.24
N HIS A 366 3.53 23.01 -10.12
CA HIS A 366 3.10 22.43 -8.86
C HIS A 366 4.14 21.47 -8.26
N CYS A 367 4.70 20.57 -9.07
CA CYS A 367 5.77 19.66 -8.65
C CYS A 367 7.02 20.41 -8.18
N ARG A 368 7.48 21.39 -8.95
CA ARG A 368 8.65 22.22 -8.62
C ARG A 368 8.41 23.10 -7.39
N HIS A 369 7.22 23.64 -7.22
CA HIS A 369 6.88 24.42 -6.03
C HIS A 369 6.97 23.58 -4.75
N LEU A 370 6.49 22.34 -4.78
CA LEU A 370 6.50 21.47 -3.59
C LEU A 370 7.85 20.80 -3.34
N TYR A 371 8.59 20.46 -4.41
CA TYR A 371 9.74 19.55 -4.33
C TYR A 371 10.93 19.90 -5.22
N GLY A 372 10.93 21.07 -5.88
CA GLY A 372 12.01 21.48 -6.80
C GLY A 372 13.37 21.64 -6.12
N ASP A 373 13.40 21.90 -4.81
CA ASP A 373 14.65 21.98 -4.03
C ASP A 373 15.27 20.60 -3.74
N ILE A 374 14.48 19.53 -3.87
CA ILE A 374 14.89 18.17 -3.55
C ILE A 374 15.00 17.32 -4.81
N LEU A 375 14.06 17.46 -5.74
CA LEU A 375 13.93 16.61 -6.92
C LEU A 375 14.03 17.45 -8.19
N GLU A 376 14.80 16.94 -9.14
CA GLU A 376 14.82 17.43 -10.52
C GLU A 376 13.74 16.70 -11.33
N PHE A 377 12.87 17.44 -12.02
CA PHE A 377 11.76 16.89 -12.79
C PHE A 377 12.01 17.00 -14.29
N GLU A 378 11.79 15.91 -15.01
CA GLU A 378 11.92 15.79 -16.47
C GLU A 378 10.55 15.47 -17.10
N VAL A 379 10.42 15.76 -18.40
CA VAL A 379 9.18 15.52 -19.16
C VAL A 379 9.43 14.56 -20.32
N GLU A 380 8.57 13.55 -20.43
CA GLU A 380 8.49 12.67 -21.60
C GLU A 380 7.07 12.76 -22.22
N ARG A 381 6.97 12.98 -23.52
CA ARG A 381 5.68 12.89 -24.23
C ARG A 381 5.30 11.42 -24.42
N LEU A 382 4.09 11.06 -24.01
CA LEU A 382 3.57 9.68 -24.06
C LEU A 382 2.72 9.44 -25.30
#